data_AF-A0A665UZ23-F1
#
_entry.id   AF-A0A665UZ23-F1
#
_cell.length_a   1.000
_cell.length_b   1.000
_cell.length_c   1.000
_cell.angle_alpha   90.00
_cell.angle_beta   90.00
_cell.angle_gamma   90.00
#
_symmetry.space_group_name_H-M   'P 1'
#
loop_
_entity.id
_entity.type
_entity.pdbx_description
1 polymer ?
#
loop_
_entity_poly.entity_id
_entity_poly.type
_entity_poly.pdbx_seq_one_letter_code
_entity_poly.pdbx_strand_id
1 'polypeptide(L)'
;MDALKSAGRAIIKSPGVPRHTWGTSKHEKLPENWTDTKETLLEGMVFNVKYLGMTLVGQPKGEDMASAAIHRIVATARAGAKKFRKVTLTVSPKGIIITDTETTDLIENVSIYRNQPPL
;
A
#
# COMPACT_ATOMS: atom_id res chain seq x y z
N MET A 1 -62.94 -11.98 39.80
CA MET A 1 -61.59 -11.48 40.15
C MET A 1 -60.78 -11.33 38.88
N ASP A 2 -60.16 -10.17 38.75
CA ASP A 2 -59.75 -9.47 37.52
C ASP A 2 -58.66 -10.14 36.67
N ALA A 3 -58.97 -10.39 35.39
CA ALA A 3 -57.99 -10.67 34.33
C ALA A 3 -57.38 -9.38 33.76
N LEU A 4 -57.16 -8.38 34.61
CA LEU A 4 -56.66 -7.07 34.25
C LEU A 4 -55.56 -6.66 35.24
N LYS A 5 -54.32 -6.98 34.90
CA LYS A 5 -53.07 -6.26 35.25
C LYS A 5 -51.85 -7.15 35.05
N SER A 6 -51.40 -7.25 33.80
CA SER A 6 -49.96 -7.37 33.54
C SER A 6 -49.62 -6.74 32.19
N ALA A 7 -49.99 -5.47 32.05
CA ALA A 7 -49.42 -4.59 31.04
C ALA A 7 -48.06 -4.09 31.57
N GLY A 8 -47.01 -4.89 31.37
CA GLY A 8 -45.63 -4.54 31.72
C GLY A 8 -44.77 -4.42 30.46
N ARG A 9 -44.93 -3.30 29.73
CA ARG A 9 -44.09 -2.82 28.62
C ARG A 9 -42.66 -3.39 28.58
N ALA A 10 -42.44 -4.44 27.78
CA ALA A 10 -41.13 -4.68 27.19
C ALA A 10 -40.99 -3.73 26.00
N ILE A 11 -40.41 -2.54 26.25
CA ILE A 11 -40.02 -1.63 25.17
C ILE A 11 -38.92 -2.35 24.39
N ILE A 12 -39.29 -2.86 23.22
CA ILE A 12 -38.38 -3.33 22.20
C ILE A 12 -37.54 -2.12 21.78
N LYS A 13 -36.37 -1.94 22.40
CA LYS A 13 -35.33 -1.09 21.84
C LYS A 13 -34.86 -1.81 20.59
N SER A 14 -35.37 -1.38 19.43
CA SER A 14 -34.86 -1.77 18.11
C SER A 14 -33.33 -1.75 18.13
N PRO A 15 -32.64 -2.80 17.65
CA PRO A 15 -31.18 -2.79 17.57
C PRO A 15 -30.77 -1.56 16.78
N GLY A 16 -30.04 -0.65 17.41
CA GLY A 16 -29.52 0.52 16.74
C GLY A 16 -28.61 0.05 15.61
N VAL A 17 -28.97 0.38 14.37
CA VAL A 17 -28.08 0.27 13.21
C VAL A 17 -26.77 0.95 13.60
N PRO A 18 -25.62 0.26 13.59
CA PRO A 18 -24.35 0.89 13.85
C PRO A 18 -24.19 2.00 12.81
N ARG A 19 -24.23 3.25 13.28
CA ARG A 19 -23.93 4.43 12.47
C ARG A 19 -22.48 4.27 12.04
N HIS A 20 -22.26 3.80 10.82
CA HIS A 20 -20.94 3.68 10.22
C HIS A 20 -20.35 5.09 10.21
N THR A 21 -19.46 5.38 11.14
CA THR A 21 -18.67 6.60 11.14
C THR A 21 -17.76 6.51 9.92
N TRP A 22 -18.14 7.26 8.89
CA TRP A 22 -17.30 7.53 7.73
C TRP A 22 -16.02 8.22 8.24
N GLY A 23 -14.89 7.53 8.18
CA GLY A 23 -13.61 8.10 8.60
C GLY A 23 -12.71 7.19 9.42
N THR A 24 -12.57 5.93 9.03
CA THR A 24 -11.33 5.20 9.31
C THR A 24 -10.83 4.68 7.96
N SER A 25 -9.80 5.29 7.39
CA SER A 25 -8.99 4.53 6.44
C SER A 25 -8.36 3.43 7.29
N LYS A 26 -9.01 2.27 7.30
CA LYS A 26 -8.40 1.04 7.78
C LYS A 26 -7.26 0.77 6.81
N HIS A 27 -6.10 1.34 7.08
CA HIS A 27 -4.87 0.79 6.58
C HIS A 27 -4.80 -0.61 7.16
N GLU A 28 -5.05 -1.61 6.30
CA GLU A 28 -4.81 -2.99 6.64
C GLU A 28 -3.34 -3.08 7.06
N LYS A 29 -3.11 -3.36 8.35
CA LYS A 29 -1.76 -3.46 8.88
C LYS A 29 -1.11 -4.66 8.22
N LEU A 30 0.04 -4.43 7.60
CA LEU A 30 0.86 -5.53 7.12
C LEU A 30 1.25 -6.39 8.32
N PRO A 31 1.30 -7.73 8.16
CA PRO A 31 1.79 -8.59 9.21
C PRO A 31 3.19 -8.12 9.66
N GLU A 32 3.40 -7.97 10.96
CA GLU A 32 4.68 -7.51 11.52
C GLU A 32 5.82 -8.52 11.27
N ASN A 33 5.46 -9.77 10.98
CA ASN A 33 6.40 -10.85 10.73
C ASN A 33 6.49 -11.19 9.23
N TRP A 34 7.69 -11.09 8.67
CA TRP A 34 7.99 -11.39 7.27
C TRP A 34 7.78 -12.87 6.90
N THR A 35 7.71 -13.79 7.87
CA THR A 35 7.41 -15.21 7.59
C THR A 35 5.93 -15.46 7.31
N ASP A 36 5.05 -14.61 7.84
CA ASP A 36 3.59 -14.76 7.72
C ASP A 36 3.04 -14.10 6.45
N THR A 37 3.90 -13.46 5.65
CA THR A 37 3.56 -12.80 4.37
C THR A 37 3.90 -13.64 3.13
N LYS A 38 4.38 -14.88 3.29
CA LYS A 38 4.79 -15.72 2.13
C LYS A 38 3.66 -15.92 1.13
N GLU A 39 2.45 -16.22 1.58
CA GLU A 39 1.29 -16.38 0.69
C GLU A 39 0.89 -15.05 0.03
N THR A 40 0.86 -13.96 0.79
CA THR A 40 0.58 -12.60 0.27
C THR A 40 1.59 -12.16 -0.79
N LEU A 41 2.87 -12.54 -0.63
CA LEU A 41 3.90 -12.23 -1.62
C LEU A 41 3.74 -13.08 -2.90
N LEU A 42 3.28 -14.34 -2.79
CA LEU A 42 3.00 -15.18 -3.97
C LEU A 42 1.88 -14.59 -4.82
N GLU A 43 0.83 -14.05 -4.19
CA GLU A 43 -0.27 -13.37 -4.89
C GLU A 43 0.16 -11.99 -5.43
N GLY A 44 1.12 -11.34 -4.76
CA GLY A 44 1.65 -10.03 -5.13
C GLY A 44 1.09 -8.97 -4.20
N MET A 45 1.99 -8.29 -3.50
CA MET A 45 1.65 -7.29 -2.51
C MET A 45 1.53 -5.91 -3.16
N VAL A 46 0.36 -5.28 -3.02
CA VAL A 46 0.03 -4.04 -3.72
C VAL A 46 0.09 -2.83 -2.78
N PHE A 47 0.76 -1.77 -3.21
CA PHE A 47 0.89 -0.52 -2.49
C PHE A 47 0.54 0.67 -3.38
N ASN A 48 -0.19 1.65 -2.82
CA ASN A 48 -0.43 2.93 -3.48
C ASN A 48 0.60 3.94 -2.98
N VAL A 49 1.52 4.33 -3.86
CA VAL A 49 2.66 5.19 -3.52
C VAL A 49 2.82 6.34 -4.51
N LYS A 50 3.73 7.26 -4.21
CA LYS A 50 4.11 8.36 -5.11
C LYS A 50 5.43 8.04 -5.79
N TYR A 51 5.43 8.14 -7.11
CA TYR A 51 6.64 7.95 -7.91
C TYR A 51 7.44 9.25 -8.00
N LEU A 52 8.68 9.23 -7.50
CA LEU A 52 9.59 10.37 -7.53
C LEU A 52 10.49 10.41 -8.78
N GLY A 53 10.66 9.28 -9.47
CA GLY A 53 11.52 9.15 -10.65
C GLY A 53 12.56 8.05 -10.51
N MET A 54 13.65 8.17 -11.26
CA MET A 54 14.85 7.33 -11.17
C MET A 54 16.12 8.19 -11.18
N THR A 55 17.22 7.67 -10.62
CA THR A 55 18.54 8.28 -10.72
C THR A 55 19.60 7.23 -10.98
N LEU A 56 20.62 7.60 -11.76
CA LEU A 56 21.80 6.76 -11.96
C LEU A 56 22.65 6.71 -10.67
N VAL A 57 23.20 5.53 -10.41
CA VAL A 57 24.10 5.25 -9.29
C VAL A 57 25.41 4.66 -9.82
N GLY A 58 26.52 4.97 -9.16
CA GLY A 58 27.84 4.45 -9.56
C GLY A 58 28.13 3.07 -9.00
N GLN A 59 27.44 2.66 -7.93
CA GLN A 59 27.59 1.37 -7.28
C GLN A 59 26.23 0.72 -7.08
N PRO A 60 26.10 -0.61 -7.25
CA PRO A 60 24.82 -1.32 -7.13
C PRO A 60 24.37 -1.51 -5.67
N LYS A 61 25.26 -1.28 -4.71
CA LYS A 61 25.03 -1.46 -3.27
C LYS A 61 25.82 -0.42 -2.45
N GLY A 62 25.41 -0.23 -1.21
CA GLY A 62 26.07 0.66 -0.25
C GLY A 62 25.13 1.73 0.29
N GLU A 63 25.17 1.95 1.61
CA GLU A 63 24.31 2.91 2.30
C GLU A 63 24.57 4.34 1.85
N ASP A 64 25.84 4.76 1.80
CA ASP A 64 26.22 6.10 1.33
C ASP A 64 25.71 6.36 -0.09
N MET A 65 25.78 5.34 -0.95
CA MET A 65 25.30 5.47 -2.32
C MET A 65 23.78 5.57 -2.39
N ALA A 66 23.06 4.76 -1.60
CA ALA A 66 21.60 4.85 -1.51
C ALA A 66 21.15 6.22 -0.97
N SER A 67 21.79 6.72 0.09
CA SER A 67 21.53 8.03 0.69
C SER A 67 21.72 9.15 -0.33
N ALA A 68 22.85 9.17 -1.03
CA ALA A 68 23.12 10.15 -2.07
C ALA A 68 22.12 10.07 -3.24
N ALA A 69 21.69 8.87 -3.62
CA ALA A 69 20.67 8.66 -4.66
C ALA A 69 19.30 9.22 -4.23
N ILE A 70 18.90 8.99 -2.97
CA ILE A 70 17.65 9.52 -2.41
C ILE A 70 17.68 11.04 -2.35
N HIS A 71 18.77 11.64 -1.88
CA HIS A 71 18.88 13.11 -1.86
C HIS A 71 18.76 13.71 -3.26
N ARG A 72 19.42 13.11 -4.25
CA ARG A 72 19.37 13.56 -5.63
C ARG A 72 17.96 13.47 -6.19
N ILE A 73 17.29 12.32 -6.03
CA ILE A 73 15.96 12.12 -6.59
C ILE A 73 14.93 13.07 -5.97
N VAL A 74 15.02 13.31 -4.66
CA VAL A 74 14.15 14.25 -3.96
C VAL A 74 14.40 15.68 -4.42
N ALA A 75 15.66 16.09 -4.59
CA ALA A 75 16.00 17.43 -5.08
C ALA A 75 15.46 17.65 -6.50
N THR A 76 15.70 16.72 -7.42
CA THR A 76 15.19 16.78 -8.80
C THR A 76 13.66 16.80 -8.84
N ALA A 77 13.01 15.94 -8.06
CA ALA A 77 11.55 15.85 -8.05
C ALA A 77 10.90 17.12 -7.45
N ARG A 78 11.54 17.77 -6.47
CA ARG A 78 11.08 19.05 -5.91
C ARG A 78 11.26 20.23 -6.89
N ALA A 79 12.35 20.25 -7.64
CA ALA A 79 12.61 21.30 -8.63
C ALA A 79 11.59 21.30 -9.78
N GLY A 80 11.02 20.13 -10.12
CA GLY A 80 10.07 20.00 -11.23
C GLY A 80 8.69 20.64 -11.03
N ALA A 81 8.37 21.18 -9.84
CA ALA A 81 7.09 21.83 -9.45
C ALA A 81 5.78 21.08 -9.80
N LYS A 82 5.87 19.87 -10.34
CA LYS A 82 4.76 19.02 -10.74
C LYS A 82 4.30 18.16 -9.56
N LYS A 83 2.99 17.90 -9.46
CA LYS A 83 2.46 16.93 -8.50
C LYS A 83 3.08 15.56 -8.75
N PHE A 84 3.51 14.89 -7.68
CA PHE A 84 4.01 13.52 -7.79
C PHE A 84 2.93 12.59 -8.33
N ARG A 85 3.32 11.78 -9.32
CA ARG A 85 2.45 10.76 -9.93
C ARG A 85 2.12 9.70 -8.88
N LYS A 86 0.83 9.42 -8.71
CA LYS A 86 0.38 8.28 -7.90
C LYS A 86 0.51 7.02 -8.74
N VAL A 87 1.08 5.98 -8.16
CA VAL A 87 1.30 4.71 -8.83
C VAL A 87 0.91 3.56 -7.91
N THR A 88 0.55 2.46 -8.55
CA THR A 88 0.32 1.18 -7.91
C THR A 88 1.60 0.35 -8.03
N LEU A 89 2.21 0.01 -6.89
CA LEU A 89 3.42 -0.78 -6.77
C LEU A 89 3.05 -2.20 -6.36
N THR A 90 3.29 -3.17 -7.23
CA THR A 90 3.08 -4.60 -6.94
C THR A 90 4.42 -5.29 -6.73
N VAL A 91 4.62 -5.86 -5.54
CA VAL A 91 5.83 -6.57 -5.13
C VAL A 91 5.55 -8.07 -5.09
N SER A 92 6.32 -8.86 -5.83
CA SER A 92 6.18 -10.32 -5.89
C SER A 92 7.55 -11.00 -6.04
N PRO A 93 7.65 -12.33 -5.84
CA PRO A 93 8.85 -13.10 -6.15
C PRO A 93 9.35 -12.99 -7.59
N LYS A 94 8.50 -12.57 -8.55
CA LYS A 94 8.92 -12.35 -9.94
C LYS A 94 9.68 -11.02 -10.10
N GLY A 95 9.36 -10.04 -9.28
CA GLY A 95 9.79 -8.67 -9.48
C GLY A 95 8.89 -7.62 -8.83
N ILE A 96 9.22 -6.37 -9.16
CA ILE A 96 8.51 -5.16 -8.78
C ILE A 96 7.88 -4.59 -10.06
N ILE A 97 6.56 -4.44 -10.05
CA ILE A 97 5.80 -3.85 -11.15
C ILE A 97 5.21 -2.52 -10.68
N ILE A 98 5.33 -1.49 -11.50
CA ILE A 98 4.76 -0.16 -11.24
C ILE A 98 3.77 0.13 -12.35
N THR A 99 2.52 0.41 -11.99
CA THR A 99 1.48 0.87 -12.93
C THR A 99 0.95 2.24 -12.52
N ASP A 100 0.48 3.02 -13.50
CA ASP A 100 -0.22 4.27 -13.23
C ASP A 100 -1.56 3.96 -12.55
N THR A 101 -1.85 4.64 -11.43
CA THR A 101 -3.06 4.34 -10.64
C THR A 101 -4.35 4.72 -11.38
N GLU A 102 -4.29 5.71 -12.28
CA GLU A 102 -5.48 6.19 -13.01
C GLU A 102 -5.70 5.41 -14.30
N THR A 103 -4.62 5.19 -15.08
CA THR A 103 -4.74 4.57 -16.40
C THR A 103 -4.43 3.08 -16.43
N THR A 104 -3.93 2.51 -15.32
CA THR A 104 -3.41 1.12 -15.24
C THR A 104 -2.29 0.82 -16.25
N ASP A 105 -1.68 1.84 -16.85
CA ASP A 105 -0.57 1.67 -17.78
C ASP A 105 0.68 1.18 -17.06
N LEU A 106 1.43 0.27 -17.69
CA LEU A 106 2.72 -0.18 -17.18
C LEU A 106 3.74 0.95 -17.25
N ILE A 107 4.32 1.29 -16.10
CA ILE A 107 5.39 2.29 -15.99
C ILE A 107 6.75 1.60 -15.97
N GLU A 108 6.92 0.61 -15.08
CA GLU A 108 8.17 -0.12 -14.91
C GLU A 108 7.92 -1.57 -14.52
N ASN A 109 8.81 -2.47 -14.96
CA ASN A 109 8.82 -3.87 -14.56
C ASN A 109 10.26 -4.33 -14.31
N VAL A 110 10.59 -4.56 -13.05
CA VAL A 110 11.95 -4.89 -12.61
C VAL A 110 11.97 -6.27 -11.98
N SER A 111 12.68 -7.21 -12.60
CA SER A 111 12.92 -8.52 -12.00
C SER A 111 13.92 -8.43 -10.84
N ILE A 112 13.68 -9.17 -9.76
CA ILE A 112 14.63 -9.31 -8.66
C ILE A 112 15.93 -10.01 -9.07
N TYR A 113 15.94 -10.70 -10.22
CA TYR A 113 17.10 -11.41 -10.77
C TYR A 113 17.98 -10.54 -11.67
N ARG A 114 17.66 -9.24 -11.84
CA ARG A 114 18.37 -8.33 -12.75
C ARG A 114 19.88 -8.22 -12.46
N ASN A 115 20.31 -8.49 -11.23
CA ASN A 115 21.71 -8.42 -10.81
C ASN A 115 22.42 -9.79 -10.78
N GLN A 116 21.82 -10.83 -11.34
CA GLN A 116 22.44 -12.15 -11.38
C GLN A 116 23.38 -12.24 -12.60
N PRO A 117 24.66 -12.61 -12.42
CA PRO A 117 25.54 -12.87 -13.54
C PRO A 117 24.96 -14.01 -14.41
N PRO A 118 25.19 -13.99 -15.73
CA PRO A 118 24.83 -15.12 -16.58
C PRO A 118 25.52 -16.39 -16.05
N LEU A 119 24.77 -17.50 -16.05
CA LEU A 119 25.27 -18.83 -15.68
C LEU A 119 26.33 -19.32 -16.67
#